data_AF-A0A439CMD8-F1
#
_entry.id   AF-A0A439CMD8-F1
#
_cell.length_a   1.000
_cell.length_b   1.000
_cell.length_c   1.000
_cell.angle_alpha   90.00
_cell.angle_beta   90.00
_cell.angle_gamma   90.00
#
_symmetry.space_group_name_H-M   'P 1'
#
loop_
_entity.id
_entity.type
_entity.pdbx_description
1 polymer ?
#
loop_
_entity_poly.entity_id
_entity_poly.type
_entity_poly.pdbx_seq_one_letter_code
_entity_poly.pdbx_strand_id
1 'polypeptide(L)'
;MGGMGGDISVPYFHMIFNSIEIKGKWMYTREEIRRLVKMVEVGTLRIGKGAGHQVNGRYKLEEYEVALEEAAKHTSWGCSVVFNP
;
A
#
# COMPACT_ATOMS: atom_id res chain seq x y z
N MET A 1 4.89 -6.31 5.06
CA MET A 1 5.66 -5.10 4.71
C MET A 1 6.73 -5.51 3.71
N GLY A 2 6.44 -5.36 2.42
CA GLY A 2 7.34 -5.79 1.35
C GLY A 2 8.26 -4.65 0.94
N GLY A 3 9.55 -4.91 0.91
CA GLY A 3 10.52 -4.16 0.11
C GLY A 3 11.17 -5.16 -0.84
N MET A 4 11.34 -4.79 -2.11
CA MET A 4 12.15 -5.59 -3.01
C MET A 4 13.61 -5.48 -2.54
N GLY A 5 14.17 -6.58 -2.05
CA GLY A 5 15.57 -6.66 -1.68
C GLY A 5 16.42 -6.90 -2.93
N GLY A 6 17.58 -6.25 -3.02
CA GLY A 6 18.56 -6.46 -4.09
C GLY A 6 18.89 -5.19 -4.86
N ASP A 7 19.75 -5.35 -5.86
CA ASP A 7 20.18 -4.28 -6.74
C ASP A 7 19.19 -4.06 -7.88
N ILE A 8 19.08 -2.81 -8.34
CA ILE A 8 18.27 -2.44 -9.50
C ILE A 8 19.17 -1.96 -10.64
N SER A 9 18.90 -2.42 -11.86
CA SER A 9 19.50 -1.87 -13.07
C SER A 9 18.58 -0.79 -13.63
N VAL A 10 19.14 0.37 -13.97
CA VAL A 10 18.37 1.52 -14.45
C VAL A 10 18.91 2.05 -15.77
N PRO A 11 18.03 2.49 -16.70
CA PRO A 11 18.43 2.99 -18.01
C PRO A 11 19.00 4.42 -17.89
N TYR A 12 20.29 4.52 -17.55
CA TYR A 12 20.96 5.77 -17.17
C TYR A 12 20.77 6.91 -18.19
N PHE A 13 20.95 6.65 -19.49
CA PHE A 13 20.76 7.67 -20.52
C PHE A 13 19.33 8.19 -20.60
N HIS A 14 18.34 7.30 -20.46
CA HIS A 14 16.93 7.69 -20.48
C HIS A 14 16.58 8.55 -19.26
N MET A 15 17.17 8.25 -18.11
CA MET A 15 16.98 9.05 -16.91
C MET A 15 17.53 10.46 -17.06
N ILE A 16 18.75 10.60 -17.58
CA ILE A 16 19.35 11.93 -17.82
C ILE A 16 18.51 12.72 -18.81
N PHE A 17 18.16 12.13 -19.95
CA PHE A 17 17.44 12.82 -21.01
C PHE A 17 16.08 13.36 -20.55
N ASN A 18 15.41 12.64 -19.65
CA ASN A 18 14.08 12.99 -19.14
C ASN A 18 14.10 13.60 -17.74
N SER A 19 15.28 13.90 -17.18
CA SER A 19 15.43 14.41 -15.81
C SER A 19 14.70 13.56 -14.75
N ILE A 20 14.79 12.23 -14.87
CA ILE A 20 14.14 11.28 -13.96
C ILE A 20 15.02 11.08 -12.72
N GLU A 21 14.43 11.22 -11.54
CA GLU A 21 15.10 11.04 -10.24
C GLU A 21 14.69 9.72 -9.59
N ILE A 22 15.65 9.02 -8.96
CA ILE A 22 15.37 7.89 -8.06
C ILE A 22 15.35 8.40 -6.63
N LYS A 23 14.23 8.22 -5.94
CA LYS A 23 14.06 8.58 -4.53
C LYS A 23 13.82 7.33 -3.70
N GLY A 24 14.82 6.94 -2.91
CA GLY A 24 14.66 5.91 -1.90
C GLY A 24 13.89 6.47 -0.70
N LYS A 25 12.79 5.81 -0.33
CA LYS A 25 12.02 6.16 0.87
C LYS A 25 11.46 4.91 1.51
N TRP A 26 11.67 4.79 2.82
CA TRP A 26 11.07 3.74 3.62
C TRP A 26 9.87 4.28 4.38
N MET A 27 8.69 3.74 4.09
CA MET A 27 7.42 4.16 4.70
C MET A 27 7.13 5.67 4.55
N TYR A 28 6.61 6.30 5.60
CA TYR A 28 6.15 7.69 5.64
C TYR A 28 6.59 8.35 6.95
N THR A 29 6.72 9.68 6.91
CA THR A 29 6.92 10.51 8.09
C THR A 29 5.59 10.78 8.79
N ARG A 30 5.65 11.20 10.06
CA ARG A 30 4.47 11.56 10.85
C ARG A 30 3.68 12.74 10.24
N GLU A 31 4.36 13.66 9.59
CA GLU A 31 3.70 14.80 8.94
C GLU A 31 2.93 14.37 7.70
N GLU A 32 3.50 13.48 6.90
CA GLU A 32 2.88 13.00 5.67
C GLU A 32 1.60 12.22 5.94
N ILE A 33 1.58 11.36 6.96
CA ILE A 33 0.35 10.64 7.32
C ILE A 33 -0.77 11.59 7.77
N ARG A 34 -0.44 12.67 8.49
CA ARG A 34 -1.42 13.68 8.89
C ARG A 34 -1.96 14.46 7.71
N ARG A 35 -1.10 14.81 6.74
CA ARG A 35 -1.54 15.45 5.49
C ARG A 35 -2.43 14.51 4.68
N LEU A 36 -2.11 13.22 4.63
CA LEU A 36 -2.93 12.22 3.95
C LEU A 36 -4.32 12.10 4.58
N VAL A 37 -4.42 12.05 5.92
CA VAL A 37 -5.71 12.07 6.62
C VAL A 37 -6.52 13.33 6.25
N LYS A 38 -5.89 14.51 6.27
CA LYS A 38 -6.55 15.77 5.89
C LYS A 38 -7.07 15.76 4.45
N MET A 39 -6.34 15.14 3.51
CA MET A 39 -6.80 15.00 2.13
C MET A 39 -8.07 14.14 2.02
N VAL A 40 -8.20 13.13 2.87
CA VAL A 40 -9.40 12.29 2.97
C VAL A 40 -10.55 13.09 3.59
N GLU A 41 -10.30 13.80 4.69
CA GLU A 41 -11.31 14.60 5.40
C GLU A 41 -11.91 15.72 4.53
N VAL A 42 -11.08 16.40 3.74
CA VAL A 42 -11.52 17.47 2.83
C VAL A 42 -12.08 16.91 1.51
N GLY A 43 -12.09 15.59 1.33
CA GLY A 43 -12.70 14.91 0.18
C GLY A 43 -11.86 14.94 -1.11
N THR A 44 -10.63 15.44 -1.04
CA THR A 44 -9.69 15.45 -2.18
C THR A 44 -9.14 14.07 -2.51
N LEU A 45 -9.10 13.16 -1.52
CA LEU A 45 -8.67 11.78 -1.70
C LEU A 45 -9.79 10.83 -1.24
N ARG A 46 -10.27 9.98 -2.16
CA ARG A 46 -11.24 8.93 -1.83
C ARG A 46 -10.50 7.70 -1.29
N ILE A 47 -11.12 7.02 -0.33
CA ILE A 47 -10.62 5.76 0.23
C ILE A 47 -11.73 4.70 0.24
N GLY A 48 -11.37 3.44 0.49
CA GLY A 48 -12.32 2.32 0.55
C GLY A 48 -12.80 1.89 -0.83
N LYS A 49 -14.02 1.34 -0.89
CA LYS A 49 -14.60 0.78 -2.15
C LYS A 49 -14.61 1.79 -3.30
N GLY A 50 -14.87 3.06 -3.01
CA GLY A 50 -14.87 4.14 -4.02
C GLY A 50 -13.48 4.45 -4.60
N ALA A 51 -12.42 3.91 -4.02
CA ALA A 51 -11.03 4.02 -4.49
C ALA A 51 -10.47 2.68 -4.97
N GLY A 52 -11.32 1.68 -5.23
CA GLY A 52 -10.92 0.35 -5.68
C GLY A 52 -10.45 -0.59 -4.57
N HIS A 53 -10.57 -0.20 -3.30
CA HIS A 53 -10.19 -1.04 -2.16
C HIS A 53 -11.28 -2.06 -1.84
N GLN A 54 -10.89 -3.33 -1.66
CA GLN A 54 -11.78 -4.45 -1.41
C GLN A 54 -11.38 -5.15 -0.11
N VAL A 55 -12.40 -5.49 0.69
CA VAL A 55 -12.22 -6.36 1.85
C VAL A 55 -12.54 -7.78 1.40
N ASN A 56 -11.50 -8.57 1.18
CA ASN A 56 -11.55 -9.93 0.66
C ASN A 56 -11.93 -10.97 1.72
N GLY A 57 -11.81 -10.62 3.00
CA GLY A 57 -12.24 -11.49 4.09
C GLY A 57 -12.37 -10.74 5.41
N ARG A 58 -13.29 -11.22 6.25
CA ARG A 58 -13.49 -10.76 7.63
C ARG A 58 -13.49 -11.99 8.51
N TYR A 59 -12.59 -12.00 9.48
CA TYR A 59 -12.36 -13.15 10.34
C TYR A 59 -12.38 -12.71 11.79
N LYS A 60 -12.78 -13.60 12.69
CA LYS A 60 -12.52 -13.37 14.11
C LYS A 60 -11.04 -13.63 14.42
N LEU A 61 -10.60 -13.23 15.60
CA LEU A 61 -9.21 -13.41 16.02
C LEU A 61 -8.84 -14.90 16.16
N GLU A 62 -9.81 -15.76 16.53
CA GLU A 62 -9.59 -17.20 16.65
C GLU A 62 -9.31 -17.87 15.29
N GLU A 63 -9.71 -17.23 14.18
CA GLU A 63 -9.56 -17.73 12.82
C GLU A 63 -8.29 -17.18 12.14
N TYR A 64 -7.27 -16.80 12.93
CA TYR A 64 -6.08 -16.12 12.43
C TYR A 64 -5.34 -16.89 11.32
N GLU A 65 -5.29 -18.21 11.39
CA GLU A 65 -4.61 -19.04 10.38
C GLU A 65 -5.28 -18.90 9.01
N VAL A 66 -6.61 -19.04 8.97
CA VAL A 66 -7.41 -18.90 7.75
C VAL A 66 -7.32 -17.48 7.21
N ALA A 67 -7.35 -16.47 8.10
CA ALA A 67 -7.23 -15.07 7.70
C ALA A 67 -5.88 -14.77 7.04
N LEU A 68 -4.79 -15.34 7.56
CA LEU A 68 -3.44 -15.15 7.02
C LEU A 68 -3.25 -15.90 5.69
N GLU A 69 -3.78 -17.13 5.56
CA GLU A 69 -3.78 -17.86 4.30
C GLU A 69 -4.54 -17.11 3.20
N GLU A 70 -5.69 -16.54 3.54
CA GLU A 70 -6.48 -15.76 2.60
C GLU A 70 -5.76 -14.46 2.20
N ALA A 71 -5.11 -13.79 3.15
CA ALA A 71 -4.30 -12.61 2.88
C ALA A 71 -3.14 -12.92 1.90
N ALA A 72 -2.53 -14.11 2.01
CA ALA A 72 -1.46 -14.54 1.12
C ALA A 72 -1.93 -14.79 -0.33
N LYS A 73 -3.21 -15.12 -0.55
CA LYS A 73 -3.80 -15.26 -1.89
C LYS A 73 -4.12 -13.91 -2.53
N HIS A 74 -4.32 -12.87 -1.73
CA HIS A 74 -4.78 -11.55 -2.17
C HIS A 74 -3.71 -10.46 -1.96
N THR A 75 -2.57 -10.59 -2.63
CA THR A 75 -1.41 -9.68 -2.53
C THR A 75 -1.47 -8.46 -3.45
N SER A 76 -2.49 -8.39 -4.32
CA SER A 76 -2.67 -7.28 -5.24
C SER A 76 -3.00 -5.98 -4.51
N TRP A 77 -2.63 -4.86 -5.14
CA TRP A 77 -3.01 -3.53 -4.67
C TRP A 77 -4.52 -3.42 -4.43
N GLY A 78 -4.89 -2.84 -3.29
CA GLY A 78 -6.29 -2.59 -2.94
C GLY A 78 -7.01 -3.77 -2.28
N CYS A 79 -6.40 -4.95 -2.15
CA CYS A 79 -7.00 -6.06 -1.41
C CYS A 79 -6.65 -6.00 0.08
N SER A 80 -7.57 -6.40 0.93
CA SER A 80 -7.36 -6.48 2.38
C SER A 80 -8.17 -7.57 3.03
N VAL A 81 -7.55 -8.24 3.98
CA VAL A 81 -8.21 -9.18 4.90
C VAL A 81 -8.12 -8.55 6.28
N VAL A 82 -9.25 -8.48 6.99
CA VAL A 82 -9.33 -7.76 8.27
C VAL A 82 -9.88 -8.66 9.36
N PHE A 83 -9.39 -8.44 10.58
CA PHE A 83 -10.02 -8.98 11.76
C PHE A 83 -11.20 -8.11 12.17
N ASN A 84 -12.32 -8.77 12.48
CA ASN A 84 -13.49 -8.12 13.06
C ASN A 84 -13.63 -8.58 14.52
N PRO A 85 -13.85 -7.65 15.46
CA PRO A 85 -14.15 -8.01 16.85
C PRO A 85 -15.47 -8.78 16.97
#